data_AF-A0A7C5Q5M2-F1
#
_entry.id   AF-A0A7C5Q5M2-F1
#
_cell.length_a   1.000
_cell.length_b   1.000
_cell.length_c   1.000
_cell.angle_alpha   90.00
_cell.angle_beta   90.00
_cell.angle_gamma   90.00
#
_symmetry.space_group_name_H-M   'P 1'
#
loop_
_entity.id
_entity.type
_entity.pdbx_description
1 polymer ?
#
loop_
_entity_poly.entity_id
_entity_poly.type
_entity_poly.pdbx_seq_one_letter_code
_entity_poly.pdbx_strand_id
1 'polypeptide(L)'
;MSFEIKGKLYRKFDTEQKTETFRAREFVLLVEDGNYPQYLKFQLTQDRCSLIDPFELNDEILVHFDLRGREWNDKFFTNLNAWRLEKAQKGEEPPIADADFPSYEDAPPEQDSLEDLPF
;
A
#
# COMPACT_ATOMS: atom_id res chain seq x y z
N MET A 1 16.39 -9.84 10.76
CA MET A 1 15.96 -8.43 10.85
C MET A 1 14.63 -8.36 10.13
N SER A 2 13.60 -7.90 10.82
CA SER A 2 12.27 -7.71 10.25
C SER A 2 12.15 -6.29 9.72
N PHE A 3 11.64 -6.16 8.50
CA PHE A 3 11.35 -4.90 7.84
C PHE A 3 9.86 -4.86 7.50
N GLU A 4 9.35 -3.65 7.30
CA GLU A 4 8.00 -3.43 6.81
C GLU A 4 8.02 -2.42 5.67
N ILE A 5 7.14 -2.60 4.71
CA ILE A 5 7.01 -1.70 3.58
C ILE A 5 5.56 -1.63 3.12
N LYS A 6 5.15 -0.42 2.76
CA LYS A 6 3.80 -0.15 2.25
C LYS A 6 3.87 0.09 0.75
N GLY A 7 2.97 -0.53 0.00
CA GLY A 7 2.92 -0.35 -1.45
C GLY A 7 1.65 -0.92 -2.07
N LYS A 8 1.49 -0.68 -3.37
CA LYS A 8 0.37 -1.18 -4.16
C LYS A 8 0.70 -2.53 -4.77
N LEU A 9 -0.19 -3.51 -4.65
CA LEU A 9 0.01 -4.84 -5.21
C LEU A 9 -0.01 -4.78 -6.74
N TYR A 10 1.16 -4.87 -7.37
CA TYR A 10 1.28 -4.71 -8.81
C TYR A 10 1.01 -6.00 -9.57
N ARG A 11 1.50 -7.14 -9.05
CA ARG A 11 1.33 -8.44 -9.69
C ARG A 11 1.36 -9.58 -8.68
N LYS A 12 0.49 -10.57 -8.87
CA LYS A 12 0.51 -11.85 -8.16
C LYS A 12 0.91 -12.95 -9.13
N PHE A 13 1.76 -13.88 -8.69
CA PHE A 13 2.08 -15.08 -9.43
C PHE A 13 1.39 -16.30 -8.82
N ASP A 14 1.33 -17.38 -9.59
CA ASP A 14 0.84 -18.66 -9.11
C ASP A 14 1.79 -19.27 -8.06
N THR A 15 1.26 -20.18 -7.26
CA THR A 15 2.07 -20.89 -6.28
C THR A 15 2.92 -21.93 -7.00
N GLU A 16 4.23 -21.80 -6.94
CA GLU A 16 5.18 -22.77 -7.44
C GLU A 16 5.54 -23.80 -6.36
N GLN A 17 5.32 -25.07 -6.64
CA GLN A 17 5.80 -26.16 -5.80
C GLN A 17 7.23 -26.53 -6.22
N LYS A 18 8.23 -26.10 -5.44
CA LYS A 18 9.64 -26.41 -5.75
C LYS A 18 10.06 -27.79 -5.28
N THR A 19 9.46 -28.28 -4.18
CA THR A 19 9.62 -29.66 -3.70
C THR A 19 8.31 -30.13 -3.08
N GLU A 20 8.20 -31.43 -2.73
CA GLU A 20 7.01 -31.97 -2.05
C GLU A 20 6.63 -31.19 -0.78
N THR A 21 7.61 -30.67 -0.05
CA THR A 21 7.42 -29.93 1.21
C THR A 21 7.59 -28.42 1.09
N PHE A 22 8.11 -27.92 -0.04
CA PHE A 22 8.38 -26.52 -0.25
C PHE A 22 7.57 -25.95 -1.42
N ARG A 23 6.56 -25.18 -1.07
CA ARG A 23 5.84 -24.30 -1.99
C ARG A 23 6.24 -22.86 -1.75
N ALA A 24 6.38 -22.10 -2.82
CA ALA A 24 6.66 -20.69 -2.80
C ALA A 24 5.66 -19.96 -3.70
N ARG A 25 5.29 -18.75 -3.32
CA ARG A 25 4.47 -17.89 -4.16
C ARG A 25 5.10 -16.51 -4.20
N GLU A 26 5.23 -15.96 -5.39
CA GLU A 26 5.84 -14.65 -5.57
C GLU A 26 4.77 -13.60 -5.85
N PHE A 27 5.04 -12.36 -5.46
CA PHE A 27 4.24 -11.19 -5.82
C PHE A 27 5.13 -9.96 -5.92
N VAL A 28 4.66 -8.94 -6.63
CA VAL A 28 5.39 -7.68 -6.83
C VAL A 28 4.59 -6.54 -6.23
N LEU A 29 5.26 -5.73 -5.42
CA LEU A 29 4.76 -4.45 -4.94
C LEU A 29 5.33 -3.30 -5.74
N LEU A 30 4.47 -2.34 -6.05
CA LEU A 30 4.84 -1.02 -6.51
C LEU A 30 4.94 -0.11 -5.29
N VAL A 31 6.15 0.38 -5.00
CA VAL A 31 6.40 1.34 -3.93
C VAL A 31 6.75 2.68 -4.57
N GLU A 32 5.98 3.70 -4.22
CA GLU A 32 6.18 5.06 -4.69
C GLU A 32 7.22 5.73 -3.78
N ASP A 33 8.51 5.60 -4.15
CA ASP A 33 9.62 6.22 -3.44
C ASP A 33 10.00 7.53 -4.14
N GLY A 34 9.37 8.63 -3.69
CA GLY A 34 9.48 9.93 -4.33
C GLY A 34 8.95 9.90 -5.76
N ASN A 35 9.81 10.27 -6.73
CA ASN A 35 9.45 10.32 -8.15
C ASN A 35 9.70 9.00 -8.90
N TYR A 36 10.26 7.98 -8.24
CA TYR A 36 10.70 6.75 -8.92
C TYR A 36 9.93 5.53 -8.38
N PRO A 37 8.95 5.00 -9.14
CA PRO A 37 8.27 3.78 -8.74
C PRO A 37 9.24 2.61 -8.70
N GLN A 38 9.31 1.92 -7.56
CA GLN A 38 10.12 0.73 -7.38
C GLN A 38 9.25 -0.53 -7.42
N TYR A 39 9.67 -1.52 -8.22
CA TYR A 39 9.03 -2.83 -8.31
C TYR A 39 9.79 -3.84 -7.45
N LEU A 40 9.26 -4.16 -6.28
CA LEU A 40 9.90 -5.03 -5.32
C LEU A 40 9.22 -6.40 -5.35
N LYS A 41 10.01 -7.45 -5.63
CA LYS A 41 9.52 -8.82 -5.66
C LYS A 41 9.66 -9.47 -4.29
N PHE A 42 8.53 -9.90 -3.75
CA PHE A 42 8.43 -10.61 -2.49
C PHE A 42 8.13 -12.09 -2.72
N GLN A 43 8.62 -12.92 -1.81
CA GLN A 43 8.35 -14.34 -1.78
C GLN A 43 7.61 -14.70 -0.49
N LEU A 44 6.53 -15.47 -0.63
CA LEU A 44 5.86 -16.19 0.43
C LEU A 44 6.22 -17.66 0.34
N THR A 45 6.31 -18.34 1.49
CA THR A 45 6.68 -19.76 1.56
C THR A 45 5.68 -20.54 2.38
N GLN A 46 5.47 -21.80 2.02
CA GLN A 46 4.72 -22.78 2.81
C GLN A 46 3.29 -22.31 3.16
N ASP A 47 2.92 -22.27 4.43
CA ASP A 47 1.61 -21.84 4.94
C ASP A 47 1.26 -20.40 4.51
N ARG A 48 2.27 -19.57 4.24
CA ARG A 48 2.08 -18.14 3.95
C ARG A 48 1.67 -17.83 2.52
N CYS A 49 1.74 -18.80 1.61
CA CYS A 49 1.34 -18.60 0.21
C CYS A 49 -0.13 -18.15 0.06
N SER A 50 -0.97 -18.49 1.04
CA SER A 50 -2.38 -18.09 1.05
C SER A 50 -2.63 -16.69 1.60
N LEU A 51 -1.62 -16.05 2.22
CA LEU A 51 -1.78 -14.70 2.77
C LEU A 51 -2.07 -13.67 1.69
N ILE A 52 -1.64 -13.89 0.45
CA ILE A 52 -1.87 -12.95 -0.66
C ILE A 52 -3.22 -13.15 -1.38
N ASP A 53 -3.92 -14.25 -1.11
CA ASP A 53 -5.22 -14.56 -1.74
C ASP A 53 -6.29 -13.48 -1.57
N PRO A 54 -6.50 -12.87 -0.38
CA PRO A 54 -7.56 -11.89 -0.16
C PRO A 54 -7.26 -10.47 -0.67
N PHE A 55 -6.11 -10.25 -1.29
CA PHE A 55 -5.67 -8.95 -1.79
C PHE A 55 -5.78 -8.90 -3.31
N GLU A 56 -6.31 -7.82 -3.88
CA GLU A 56 -6.46 -7.65 -5.32
C GLU A 56 -5.34 -6.80 -5.94
N LEU A 57 -5.22 -6.83 -7.26
CA LEU A 57 -4.25 -5.97 -7.94
C LEU A 57 -4.63 -4.50 -7.69
N ASN A 58 -3.62 -3.66 -7.46
CA ASN A 58 -3.71 -2.26 -7.03
C ASN A 58 -4.13 -2.04 -5.57
N ASP A 59 -4.37 -3.09 -4.78
CA ASP A 59 -4.61 -2.93 -3.34
C ASP A 59 -3.36 -2.39 -2.65
N GLU A 60 -3.57 -1.43 -1.75
CA GLU A 60 -2.52 -0.90 -0.88
C GLU A 60 -2.36 -1.82 0.33
N ILE A 61 -1.16 -2.37 0.50
CA ILE A 61 -0.88 -3.38 1.50
C ILE A 61 0.42 -3.05 2.26
N LEU A 62 0.42 -3.34 3.55
CA LEU A 62 1.62 -3.31 4.39
C LEU A 62 2.19 -4.72 4.45
N VAL A 63 3.43 -4.89 4.02
CA VAL A 63 4.12 -6.19 3.99
C VAL A 63 5.24 -6.18 5.01
N HIS A 64 5.19 -7.12 5.94
CA HIS A 64 6.30 -7.41 6.82
C HIS A 64 7.11 -8.57 6.26
N PHE A 65 8.41 -8.36 6.15
CA PHE A 65 9.32 -9.29 5.52
C PHE A 65 10.67 -9.34 6.23
N ASP A 66 11.42 -10.39 5.94
CA ASP A 66 12.83 -10.50 6.32
C ASP A 66 13.69 -10.40 5.06
N LEU A 67 14.79 -9.67 5.14
CA LEU A 67 15.82 -9.66 4.11
C LEU A 67 16.73 -10.88 4.30
N ARG A 68 16.72 -11.82 3.36
CA ARG A 68 17.59 -13.00 3.36
C ARG A 68 18.59 -12.91 2.22
N GLY A 69 19.88 -12.92 2.56
CA GLY A 69 20.97 -13.07 1.60
C GLY A 69 21.47 -14.49 1.60
N ARG A 70 21.73 -15.06 0.42
CA ARG A 70 22.48 -16.31 0.27
C ARG A 70 23.54 -16.16 -0.80
N GLU A 71 24.71 -16.69 -0.53
CA GLU A 71 25.76 -16.85 -1.53
C GLU A 71 25.57 -18.17 -2.26
N TRP A 72 25.66 -18.15 -3.58
CA TRP A 72 25.62 -19.33 -4.41
C TRP A 72 26.57 -19.15 -5.60
N ASN A 73 27.62 -19.97 -5.68
CA ASN A 73 28.65 -19.90 -6.73
C ASN A 73 29.18 -18.47 -6.92
N ASP A 74 29.69 -17.85 -5.85
CA ASP A 74 30.23 -16.47 -5.82
C ASP A 74 29.22 -15.38 -6.22
N LYS A 75 27.93 -15.71 -6.30
CA LYS A 75 26.84 -14.76 -6.55
C LYS A 75 25.99 -14.58 -5.31
N PHE A 76 25.71 -13.33 -4.97
CA PHE A 76 24.87 -12.97 -3.84
C PHE A 76 23.43 -12.79 -4.31
N PHE A 77 22.53 -13.61 -3.76
CA PHE A 77 21.10 -13.53 -4.02
C PHE A 77 20.39 -13.00 -2.79
N THR A 78 19.69 -11.88 -2.95
CA THR A 78 18.80 -11.34 -1.93
C THR A 78 17.37 -11.77 -2.19
N ASN A 79 16.67 -12.14 -1.13
CA ASN A 79 15.28 -12.53 -1.17
C ASN A 79 14.51 -11.80 -0.07
N LEU A 80 13.40 -11.19 -0.46
CA LEU A 80 12.47 -10.51 0.45
C LEU A 80 11.40 -11.53 0.85
N ASN A 81 11.63 -12.20 1.98
CA ASN A 81 10.73 -13.24 2.44
C ASN A 81 9.63 -12.62 3.30
N ALA A 82 8.45 -12.43 2.69
CA ALA A 82 7.28 -11.91 3.36
C ALA A 82 6.72 -12.94 4.35
N TRP A 83 6.35 -12.47 5.53
CA TRP A 83 5.78 -13.33 6.56
C TRP A 83 4.44 -12.86 7.10
N ARG A 84 4.07 -11.60 6.86
CA ARG A 84 2.76 -11.02 7.22
C ARG A 84 2.38 -9.96 6.20
N LEU A 85 1.10 -9.91 5.86
CA LEU A 85 0.51 -8.88 5.01
C LEU A 85 -0.71 -8.31 5.72
N GLU A 86 -0.86 -7.00 5.67
CA GLU A 86 -2.00 -6.27 6.20
C GLU A 86 -2.61 -5.43 5.08
N LYS A 87 -3.94 -5.35 5.04
CA LYS A 87 -4.59 -4.32 4.21
C LYS A 87 -4.22 -2.98 4.83
N ALA A 88 -3.58 -2.11 4.06
CA ALA A 88 -3.55 -0.72 4.46
C ALA A 88 -5.02 -0.30 4.52
N GLN A 89 -5.50 0.11 5.70
CA GLN A 89 -6.83 0.72 5.77
C GLN A 89 -6.82 1.86 4.76
N LYS A 90 -7.56 1.67 3.68
CA LYS A 90 -8.14 2.78 2.95
C LYS A 90 -8.90 3.50 4.05
N GLY A 91 -8.39 4.66 4.49
CA GLY A 91 -9.11 5.48 5.43
C GLY A 91 -10.54 5.50 4.94
N GLU A 92 -11.48 5.09 5.79
CA GLU A 92 -12.89 5.34 5.52
C GLU A 92 -12.94 6.80 5.10
N GLU A 93 -13.13 7.05 3.80
CA GLU A 93 -13.75 8.29 3.40
C GLU A 93 -15.01 8.32 4.26
N PRO A 94 -15.14 9.32 5.16
CA PRO A 94 -16.36 9.43 5.92
C PRO A 94 -17.49 9.36 4.88
N PRO A 95 -18.58 8.63 5.16
CA PRO A 95 -19.72 8.67 4.27
C PRO A 95 -19.96 10.15 4.01
N ILE A 96 -19.98 10.53 2.73
CA ILE A 96 -20.48 11.83 2.30
C ILE A 96 -21.94 11.76 2.73
N ALA A 97 -22.20 12.13 4.00
CA ALA A 97 -23.49 12.60 4.40
C ALA A 97 -23.76 13.75 3.44
N ASP A 98 -24.86 13.67 2.72
CA ASP A 98 -25.43 14.76 1.94
C ASP A 98 -25.29 16.06 2.71
N ALA A 99 -24.18 16.77 2.48
CA ALA A 99 -23.97 18.09 2.99
C ALA A 99 -24.80 18.96 2.06
N ASP A 100 -26.00 19.25 2.52
CA ASP A 100 -26.86 20.33 2.07
C ASP A 100 -25.96 21.58 1.93
N PHE A 101 -25.52 21.85 0.70
CA PHE A 101 -24.79 23.07 0.38
C PHE A 101 -25.79 24.21 0.60
N PRO A 102 -25.52 25.17 1.50
CA PRO A 102 -26.44 26.29 1.66
C PRO A 102 -26.52 27.07 0.34
N SER A 103 -27.75 27.18 -0.19
CA SER A 103 -28.07 28.08 -1.30
C SER A 103 -27.70 29.52 -0.94
N TYR A 104 -27.38 30.33 -1.95
CA TYR A 104 -26.92 31.73 -1.88
C TYR A 104 -27.97 32.72 -1.31
N GLU A 105 -29.01 32.22 -0.64
CA GLU A 105 -30.17 32.99 -0.15
C GLU A 105 -30.13 33.33 1.34
N ASP A 106 -29.12 32.87 2.10
CA ASP A 106 -28.95 33.20 3.52
C ASP A 106 -27.70 34.07 3.77
N ALA A 107 -27.54 35.13 2.97
CA ALA A 107 -26.57 36.18 3.24
C ALA A 107 -27.15 37.20 4.24
N PRO A 108 -26.51 37.48 5.38
CA PRO A 108 -26.89 38.61 6.23
C PRO A 108 -26.68 39.92 5.45
N PRO A 109 -27.52 40.96 5.63
CA PRO A 109 -27.32 42.24 4.96
C PRO A 109 -25.98 42.85 5.39
N GLU A 110 -25.21 43.31 4.40
CA GLU A 110 -23.96 44.05 4.58
C GLU A 110 -24.20 45.23 5.54
N GLN A 111 -23.55 45.22 6.71
CA GLN A 111 -23.42 46.40 7.54
C GLN A 111 -22.19 47.19 7.11
N ASP A 112 -22.45 48.29 6.41
CA ASP A 112 -21.66 49.53 6.30
C ASP A 112 -20.49 49.64 7.28
N SER A 113 -19.35 49.05 6.91
CA SER A 113 -18.09 49.12 7.67
C SER A 113 -16.94 49.62 6.80
N LEU A 114 -17.24 50.37 5.72
CA LEU A 114 -16.25 50.89 4.77
C LEU A 114 -16.19 52.42 4.70
N GLU A 115 -16.82 53.15 5.63
CA GLU A 115 -16.90 54.62 5.56
C GLU A 115 -15.95 55.39 6.50
N ASP A 116 -15.05 54.75 7.26
CA ASP A 116 -14.16 55.51 8.17
C ASP A 116 -12.68 55.04 8.15
N LEU A 117 -12.06 55.12 6.98
CA LEU A 117 -10.60 55.07 6.83
C LEU A 117 -10.11 56.41 6.26
N PRO A 118 -9.56 57.31 7.10
CA PRO A 118 -8.92 58.53 6.61
C PRO A 118 -7.60 58.20 5.89
N PHE A 119 -7.39 58.88 4.76
CA PHE A 119 -6.16 58.88 3.95
C PHE A 119 -4.99 59.58 4.65
#